data_AF-S0FR90-F1
#
_entry.id   AF-S0FR90-F1
#
_cell.length_a   1.000
_cell.length_b   1.000
_cell.length_c   1.000
_cell.angle_alpha   90.00
_cell.angle_beta   90.00
_cell.angle_gamma   90.00
#
_symmetry.space_group_name_H-M   'P 1'
#
loop_
_entity.id
_entity.type
_entity.pdbx_description
1 polymer ?
#
loop_
_entity_poly.entity_id
_entity_poly.type
_entity_poly.pdbx_seq_one_letter_code
_entity_poly.pdbx_strand_id
1 'polypeptide(L)'
;MGENTNPGATLAFLNADWYDFESTPAAQEDPGRSITIFDYHRLLTQTGWKVIRRIECPLSTERLTGNQVQKMQTKRILGTTGRILLIARRT
;
A
#
# COMPACT_ATOMS: atom_id res chain seq x y z
N MET A 1 -10.47 25.16 -6.65
CA MET A 1 -11.13 24.35 -5.59
C MET A 1 -11.25 22.93 -6.10
N GLY A 2 -10.90 21.91 -5.32
CA GLY A 2 -11.20 20.54 -5.72
C GLY A 2 -12.72 20.41 -5.78
N GLU A 3 -13.28 20.16 -6.97
CA GLU A 3 -14.72 20.28 -7.26
C GLU A 3 -15.62 19.50 -6.30
N ASN A 4 -15.06 18.48 -5.62
CA ASN A 4 -15.80 17.53 -4.80
C ASN A 4 -15.40 17.51 -3.31
N THR A 5 -14.64 18.50 -2.80
CA THR A 5 -14.17 18.47 -1.39
C THR A 5 -14.24 19.81 -0.68
N ASN A 6 -14.82 19.80 0.52
CA ASN A 6 -14.87 20.95 1.42
C ASN A 6 -13.48 21.30 1.99
N PRO A 7 -13.20 22.59 2.29
CA PRO A 7 -12.01 22.99 3.04
C PRO A 7 -11.88 22.24 4.37
N GLY A 8 -10.67 21.77 4.68
CA GLY A 8 -10.39 21.06 5.93
C GLY A 8 -10.94 19.63 6.01
N ALA A 9 -11.51 19.09 4.94
CA ALA A 9 -11.99 17.71 4.86
C ALA A 9 -10.89 16.69 5.22
N THR A 10 -11.32 15.57 5.81
CA THR A 10 -10.43 14.45 6.15
C THR A 10 -10.73 13.27 5.25
N LEU A 11 -9.70 12.72 4.63
CA LEU A 11 -9.72 11.52 3.81
C LEU A 11 -9.12 10.36 4.60
N ALA A 12 -9.84 9.24 4.64
CA ALA A 12 -9.36 7.97 5.16
C ALA A 12 -9.18 7.01 3.97
N PHE A 13 -7.94 6.63 3.67
CA PHE A 13 -7.58 5.82 2.51
C PHE A 13 -6.89 4.53 2.94
N LEU A 14 -7.60 3.40 2.87
CA LEU A 14 -7.09 2.08 3.21
C LEU A 14 -6.64 1.35 1.94
N ASN A 15 -5.36 1.02 1.83
CA ASN A 15 -4.85 0.24 0.69
C ASN A 15 -3.68 -0.67 1.09
N ALA A 16 -3.30 -1.58 0.20
CA ALA A 16 -2.08 -2.39 0.32
C ALA A 16 -1.03 -1.91 -0.69
N ASP A 17 0.23 -2.23 -0.43
CA ASP A 17 1.25 -2.16 -1.47
C ASP A 17 0.93 -3.20 -2.54
N TRP A 18 0.99 -2.76 -3.80
CA TRP A 18 0.96 -3.62 -4.96
C TRP A 18 2.38 -3.69 -5.52
N TYR A 19 2.94 -4.89 -5.60
CA TYR A 19 4.22 -5.11 -6.25
C TYR A 19 3.98 -5.90 -7.54
N ASP A 20 4.88 -5.79 -8.51
CA ASP A 20 4.87 -6.58 -9.74
C ASP A 20 5.60 -7.93 -9.53
N PHE A 21 5.15 -8.70 -8.52
CA PHE A 21 5.87 -9.85 -7.96
C PHE A 21 5.16 -11.19 -8.16
N GLU A 22 4.11 -11.28 -8.97
CA GLU A 22 3.44 -12.57 -9.20
C GLU A 22 4.43 -13.58 -9.83
N SER A 23 5.13 -14.34 -8.97
CA SER A 23 6.19 -15.30 -9.26
C SER A 23 7.64 -14.80 -9.41
N THR A 24 7.96 -13.56 -9.04
CA THR A 24 9.34 -13.02 -9.15
C THR A 24 10.11 -13.15 -7.83
N PRO A 25 11.33 -13.71 -7.80
CA PRO A 25 12.19 -13.70 -6.62
C PRO A 25 12.53 -12.26 -6.20
N ALA A 26 12.60 -12.00 -4.90
CA ALA A 26 12.87 -10.68 -4.31
C ALA A 26 14.07 -9.94 -4.93
N ALA A 27 15.14 -10.68 -5.24
CA ALA A 27 16.38 -10.14 -5.82
C ALA A 27 16.24 -9.70 -7.29
N GLN A 28 15.15 -10.08 -7.95
CA GLN A 28 14.86 -9.80 -9.36
C GLN A 28 13.67 -8.85 -9.52
N GLU A 29 13.05 -8.42 -8.40
CA GLU A 29 11.97 -7.44 -8.42
C GLU A 29 12.50 -6.10 -8.93
N ASP A 30 11.71 -5.43 -9.77
CA ASP A 30 11.93 -4.05 -10.19
C ASP A 30 11.08 -3.12 -9.32
N PRO A 31 11.68 -2.36 -8.38
CA PRO A 31 10.94 -1.43 -7.53
C PRO A 31 10.17 -0.37 -8.32
N GLY A 32 10.63 -0.03 -9.53
CA GLY A 32 9.98 0.96 -10.40
C GLY A 32 8.65 0.51 -10.99
N ARG A 33 8.35 -0.79 -10.92
CA ARG A 33 7.09 -1.38 -11.40
C ARG A 33 6.07 -1.61 -10.30
N SER A 34 6.34 -1.16 -9.08
CA SER A 34 5.44 -1.33 -7.93
C SER A 34 4.67 -0.05 -7.62
N ILE A 35 3.51 -0.19 -6.98
CA ILE A 35 2.74 0.92 -6.41
C ILE A 35 2.68 0.71 -4.90
N THR A 36 3.41 1.53 -4.17
CA THR A 36 3.57 1.39 -2.72
C THR A 36 2.84 2.50 -1.96
N ILE A 37 2.81 2.38 -0.65
CA ILE A 37 2.32 3.41 0.24
C ILE A 37 3.06 4.75 0.08
N PHE A 38 4.32 4.71 -0.34
CA PHE A 38 5.08 5.92 -0.62
C PHE A 38 4.53 6.66 -1.85
N ASP A 39 4.07 5.92 -2.86
CA ASP A 39 3.42 6.50 -4.05
C ASP A 39 2.09 7.13 -3.69
N TYR A 40 1.25 6.45 -2.89
CA TYR A 40 0.00 7.02 -2.39
C TYR A 40 0.24 8.27 -1.54
N HIS A 41 1.22 8.23 -0.63
CA HIS A 41 1.59 9.38 0.19
C HIS A 41 2.05 10.58 -0.68
N ARG A 42 2.88 10.32 -1.68
CA ARG A 42 3.37 11.33 -2.63
C ARG A 42 2.23 11.94 -3.44
N LEU A 43 1.35 11.12 -4.01
CA LEU A 43 0.19 11.57 -4.77
C LEU A 43 -0.74 12.45 -3.92
N LEU A 44 -1.04 12.05 -2.69
CA LEU A 44 -1.84 12.85 -1.77
C LEU A 44 -1.17 14.21 -1.51
N THR A 45 0.12 14.21 -1.22
CA THR A 45 0.89 15.44 -0.97
C THR A 45 0.88 16.38 -2.18
N GLN A 46 1.14 15.84 -3.38
CA GLN A 46 1.15 16.61 -4.63
C GLN A 46 -0.21 17.19 -5.00
N THR A 47 -1.30 16.58 -4.53
CA THR A 47 -2.67 17.00 -4.84
C THR A 47 -3.27 17.94 -3.79
N GLY A 48 -2.48 18.42 -2.83
CA GLY A 48 -2.94 19.38 -1.80
C GLY A 48 -3.57 18.71 -0.58
N TRP A 49 -3.14 17.50 -0.25
CA TRP A 49 -3.50 16.83 0.99
C TRP A 49 -2.28 16.66 1.88
N LYS A 50 -2.43 16.97 3.17
CA LYS A 50 -1.42 16.68 4.17
C LYS A 50 -1.74 15.35 4.85
N VAL A 51 -0.91 14.33 4.67
CA VAL A 51 -1.03 13.09 5.44
C VAL A 51 -0.69 13.39 6.91
N ILE A 52 -1.60 13.06 7.82
CA ILE A 52 -1.49 13.37 9.26
C ILE A 52 -1.36 12.11 10.12
N ARG A 53 -1.81 10.95 9.64
CA ARG A 53 -1.62 9.66 10.32
C ARG A 53 -1.41 8.55 9.30
N ARG A 54 -0.63 7.55 9.72
CA ARG A 54 -0.48 6.25 9.10
C ARG A 54 -0.79 5.20 10.15
N ILE A 55 -1.68 4.26 9.84
CA ILE A 55 -2.05 3.16 10.72
C ILE A 55 -1.81 1.85 9.97
N GLU A 56 -1.08 0.94 10.58
CA GLU A 56 -0.87 -0.41 10.04
C GLU A 56 -2.09 -1.27 10.33
N CYS A 57 -2.61 -1.93 9.30
CA CYS A 57 -3.83 -2.72 9.35
C CYS A 57 -3.50 -4.14 8.88
N PRO A 58 -3.44 -5.15 9.75
CA PRO A 58 -3.14 -6.51 9.32
C PRO A 58 -4.18 -6.99 8.30
N LEU A 59 -3.73 -7.78 7.31
CA LEU A 59 -4.66 -8.56 6.48
C LEU A 59 -5.21 -9.73 7.30
N SER A 60 -6.43 -10.19 7.00
CA SER A 60 -6.97 -11.37 7.68
C SER A 60 -6.05 -12.58 7.43
N THR A 61 -5.89 -13.41 8.46
CA THR A 61 -5.00 -14.58 8.49
C THR A 61 -5.37 -15.67 7.47
N GLU A 62 -6.51 -15.54 6.79
CA GLU A 62 -7.05 -16.53 5.85
C GLU A 62 -6.55 -16.37 4.40
N ARG A 63 -5.74 -15.36 4.08
CA ARG A 63 -5.35 -15.08 2.69
C ARG A 63 -4.23 -15.97 2.13
N LEU A 64 -3.38 -16.57 2.98
CA LEU A 64 -2.25 -17.38 2.53
C LEU A 64 -2.32 -18.77 3.15
N THR A 65 -2.49 -19.79 2.30
CA THR A 65 -2.40 -21.19 2.71
C THR A 65 -0.95 -21.57 3.01
N GLY A 66 -0.73 -22.58 3.86
CA GLY A 66 0.63 -23.08 4.16
C GLY A 66 1.43 -23.46 2.92
N ASN A 67 0.77 -24.03 1.91
CA ASN A 67 1.37 -24.37 0.62
C ASN A 67 1.85 -23.12 -0.16
N GLN A 68 1.09 -22.02 -0.12
CA GLN A 68 1.52 -20.75 -0.74
C GLN A 68 2.74 -20.18 -0.01
N VAL A 69 2.71 -20.16 1.32
CA VAL A 69 3.84 -19.70 2.14
C VAL A 69 5.10 -20.51 1.86
N GLN A 70 5.01 -21.83 1.80
CA GLN A 70 6.15 -22.71 1.50
C GLN A 70 6.72 -22.44 0.09
N LYS A 71 5.85 -22.26 -0.91
CA LYS A 71 6.29 -21.90 -2.28
C LYS A 71 6.99 -20.55 -2.31
N MET A 72 6.48 -19.55 -1.58
CA MET A 72 7.10 -18.22 -1.49
C MET A 72 8.47 -18.31 -0.83
N GLN A 73 8.60 -19.05 0.27
CA GLN A 73 9.90 -19.30 0.93
C GLN A 73 10.90 -19.99 -0.01
N THR A 74 10.47 -21.05 -0.71
CA THR A 74 11.32 -21.81 -1.62
C THR A 74 11.80 -20.96 -2.79
N LYS A 75 10.90 -20.16 -3.37
CA LYS A 75 11.19 -19.30 -4.53
C LYS A 75 11.76 -17.92 -4.14
N ARG A 76 11.91 -17.66 -2.84
CA ARG A 76 12.33 -16.36 -2.28
C ARG A 76 11.48 -15.19 -2.79
N ILE A 77 10.16 -15.41 -2.88
CA ILE A 77 9.19 -14.40 -3.30
C ILE A 77 8.70 -13.65 -2.06
N LEU A 78 8.66 -12.32 -2.10
CA LEU A 78 8.09 -11.51 -1.02
C LEU A 78 6.55 -11.53 -1.07
N GLY A 79 5.93 -11.16 0.04
CA GLY A 79 4.47 -11.08 0.13
C GLY A 79 4.02 -9.96 1.03
N THR A 80 2.97 -9.28 0.62
CA THR A 80 2.32 -8.25 1.44
C THR A 80 1.34 -8.90 2.41
N THR A 81 1.57 -8.74 3.71
CA THR A 81 0.71 -9.30 4.78
C THR A 81 -0.12 -8.24 5.52
N GLY A 82 -0.06 -6.99 5.07
CA GLY A 82 -0.77 -5.87 5.67
C GLY A 82 -1.37 -4.90 4.65
N ARG A 83 -2.27 -4.08 5.15
CA ARG A 83 -2.76 -2.85 4.54
C ARG A 83 -2.30 -1.69 5.41
N ILE A 84 -2.36 -0.49 4.84
CA ILE A 84 -2.07 0.75 5.54
C ILE A 84 -3.25 1.69 5.34
N LEU A 85 -3.75 2.24 6.44
CA LEU A 85 -4.70 3.34 6.44
C LEU A 85 -3.93 4.66 6.51
N LEU A 86 -4.00 5.44 5.43
CA LEU A 86 -3.55 6.83 5.43
C LEU A 86 -4.73 7.73 5.81
N ILE A 87 -4.50 8.62 6.76
CA ILE A 87 -5.42 9.71 7.09
C ILE A 87 -4.77 11.00 6.61
N ALA A 88 -5.46 11.71 5.72
CA ALA A 88 -4.97 12.97 5.16
C ALA A 88 -6.02 14.08 5.32
N ARG A 89 -5.55 15.31 5.51
CA ARG A 89 -6.40 16.49 5.63
C ARG A 89 -6.16 17.42 4.46
N ARG A 90 -7.23 17.95 3.87
CA ARG A 90 -7.15 18.93 2.79
C ARG A 90 -6.51 20.22 3.33
N THR A 91 -5.43 20.65 2.69
CA THR A 91 -4.80 21.97 2.92
C THR A 91 -5.45 23.04 2.07
#